data_AF-A0AAU9W9U6-F1
#
_entry.id   AF-A0AAU9W9U6-F1
#
_cell.length_a   1.000
_cell.length_b   1.000
_cell.length_c   1.000
_cell.angle_alpha   90.00
_cell.angle_beta   90.00
_cell.angle_gamma   90.00
#
_symmetry.space_group_name_H-M   'P 1'
#
loop_
_entity.id
_entity.type
_entity.pdbx_description
1 polymer ?
#
loop_
_entity_poly.entity_id
_entity_poly.type
_entity_poly.pdbx_seq_one_letter_code
_entity_poly.pdbx_strand_id
1 'polypeptide(L)'
;MNVMQLDDSSSEGSSSSDEDLDFLFLEAAFPEPRLLGPRLNMKDISEIDCEQMFRFQKQDMDRLLEALQIPDSYTSHQGSVFTGMESLMILLRRLSYPNRWCDLVPIFGRTEPELSMAFDMVIMKH
;
A
#
# COMPACT_ATOMS: atom_id res chain seq x y z
N MET A 1 -6.37 -44.60 64.00
CA MET A 1 -5.55 -43.68 63.18
C MET A 1 -5.05 -44.46 61.96
N ASN A 2 -4.94 -43.74 60.84
CA ASN A 2 -4.58 -44.15 59.46
C ASN A 2 -5.80 -44.59 58.63
N VAL A 3 -6.59 -43.64 58.11
CA VAL A 3 -6.39 -42.69 56.97
C VAL A 3 -6.75 -43.36 55.65
N MET A 4 -7.92 -42.97 55.14
CA MET A 4 -8.39 -43.17 53.77
C MET A 4 -7.36 -42.57 52.80
N GLN A 5 -6.78 -43.38 51.92
CA GLN A 5 -6.13 -42.87 50.70
C GLN A 5 -7.12 -43.05 49.56
N LEU A 6 -7.62 -41.91 49.08
CA LEU A 6 -8.42 -41.78 47.87
C LEU A 6 -7.51 -41.96 46.67
N ASP A 7 -7.75 -43.00 45.88
CA ASP A 7 -7.45 -43.00 44.47
C ASP A 7 -8.64 -42.38 43.73
N ASP A 8 -8.38 -41.33 42.96
CA ASP A 8 -9.21 -41.00 41.80
C ASP A 8 -8.31 -40.29 40.80
N SER A 9 -8.00 -41.01 39.72
CA SER A 9 -7.28 -40.50 38.55
C SER A 9 -8.19 -40.68 37.36
N SER A 10 -8.68 -39.58 36.79
CA SER A 10 -9.15 -39.41 35.40
C SER A 10 -9.38 -37.90 35.20
N SER A 11 -8.51 -37.23 34.43
CA SER A 11 -8.77 -36.68 33.07
C SER A 11 -9.84 -35.56 33.08
N GLU A 12 -9.65 -34.35 32.56
CA GLU A 12 -9.29 -33.99 31.18
C GLU A 12 -8.72 -32.56 31.12
N GLY A 13 -7.92 -32.28 30.09
CA GLY A 13 -7.20 -31.02 29.93
C GLY A 13 -8.09 -29.81 29.61
N SER A 14 -7.70 -28.66 30.15
CA SER A 14 -7.96 -27.37 29.52
C SER A 14 -6.60 -26.79 29.13
N SER A 15 -6.18 -27.07 27.89
CA SER A 15 -5.13 -26.29 27.24
C SER A 15 -5.68 -24.88 27.09
N SER A 16 -5.21 -23.95 27.93
CA SER A 16 -5.71 -22.57 27.96
C SER A 16 -5.45 -21.91 26.61
N SER A 17 -6.51 -21.66 25.85
CA SER A 17 -6.53 -20.95 24.56
C SER A 17 -6.21 -19.44 24.68
N ASP A 18 -5.62 -19.02 25.79
CA ASP A 18 -5.25 -17.63 26.07
C ASP A 18 -3.93 -17.26 25.39
N GLU A 19 -3.01 -18.21 25.16
CA GLU A 19 -1.75 -17.92 24.48
C GLU A 19 -1.95 -17.55 23.00
N ASP A 20 -3.00 -18.07 22.36
CA ASP A 20 -3.40 -17.69 21.00
C ASP A 20 -4.00 -16.26 20.97
N LEU A 21 -4.65 -15.83 22.07
CA LEU A 21 -5.19 -14.48 22.21
C LEU A 21 -4.07 -13.48 22.43
N ASP A 22 -3.11 -13.77 23.29
CA ASP A 22 -1.94 -12.91 23.52
C ASP A 22 -1.10 -12.74 22.25
N PHE A 23 -0.94 -13.81 21.48
CA PHE A 23 -0.30 -13.74 20.16
C PHE A 23 -1.09 -12.86 19.19
N LEU A 24 -2.42 -13.02 19.12
CA LEU A 24 -3.28 -12.19 18.28
C LEU A 24 -3.32 -10.71 18.71
N PHE A 25 -3.26 -10.44 20.02
CA PHE A 25 -3.14 -9.09 20.57
C PHE A 25 -1.80 -8.46 20.22
N LEU A 26 -0.71 -9.24 20.27
CA LEU A 26 0.62 -8.78 19.88
C LEU A 26 0.69 -8.50 18.37
N GLU A 27 0.14 -9.38 17.53
CA GLU A 27 0.02 -9.21 16.08
C GLU A 27 -0.80 -7.96 15.72
N ALA A 28 -1.92 -7.72 16.42
CA ALA A 28 -2.76 -6.54 16.21
C ALA A 28 -2.12 -5.24 16.73
N ALA A 29 -1.31 -5.32 17.78
CA ALA A 29 -0.58 -4.17 18.34
C ALA A 29 0.59 -3.75 17.45
N PHE A 30 1.17 -4.70 16.70
CA PHE A 30 2.30 -4.49 15.80
C PHE A 30 1.95 -4.95 14.38
N PRO A 31 1.04 -4.25 13.68
CA PRO A 31 0.73 -4.60 12.30
C PRO A 31 2.02 -4.54 11.47
N GLU A 32 2.27 -5.59 10.68
CA GLU A 32 3.39 -5.66 9.75
C GLU A 32 3.55 -4.32 9.01
N PRO A 33 4.75 -3.72 9.01
CA PRO A 33 4.98 -2.46 8.32
C PRO A 33 4.49 -2.63 6.88
N ARG A 34 3.59 -1.75 6.43
CA ARG A 34 3.16 -1.78 5.03
C ARG A 34 4.39 -1.60 4.15
N LEU A 35 4.87 -2.72 3.59
CA LEU A 35 6.11 -2.73 2.84
C LEU A 35 5.91 -1.80 1.65
N LEU A 36 6.76 -0.79 1.57
CA LEU A 36 6.86 0.00 0.35
C LEU A 36 7.34 -0.96 -0.74
N GLY A 37 6.52 -1.14 -1.77
CA GLY A 37 6.93 -1.93 -2.93
C GLY A 37 8.06 -1.24 -3.71
N PRO A 38 8.55 -1.89 -4.77
CA PRO A 38 9.47 -1.22 -5.69
C PRO A 38 8.81 0.03 -6.29
N ARG A 39 9.62 1.06 -6.58
CA ARG A 39 9.11 2.25 -7.27
C ARG A 39 8.69 1.86 -8.68
N LEU A 40 7.40 1.99 -8.98
CA LEU A 40 6.84 1.74 -10.29
C LEU A 40 7.46 2.70 -11.33
N ASN A 41 8.10 2.17 -12.36
CA ASN A 41 8.53 2.96 -13.51
C ASN A 41 7.73 2.59 -14.75
N MET A 42 7.43 3.59 -15.56
CA MET A 42 6.74 3.42 -16.85
C MET A 42 7.39 2.35 -17.77
N LYS A 43 8.73 2.24 -17.72
CA LYS A 43 9.51 1.29 -18.52
C LYS A 43 9.22 -0.16 -18.15
N ASP A 44 8.91 -0.42 -16.88
CA ASP A 44 8.74 -1.78 -16.35
C ASP A 44 7.33 -2.34 -16.63
N ILE A 45 6.38 -1.50 -17.08
CA ILE A 45 4.93 -1.79 -17.01
C ILE A 45 4.32 -2.61 -18.17
N SER A 46 4.97 -3.24 -19.15
CA SER A 46 4.22 -3.85 -20.30
C SER A 46 3.17 -2.91 -20.99
N GLU A 47 2.54 -3.28 -22.10
CA GLU A 47 1.51 -2.43 -22.73
C GLU A 47 0.11 -2.73 -22.16
N ILE A 48 -0.14 -4.02 -21.90
CA ILE A 48 -1.40 -4.52 -21.37
C ILE A 48 -1.64 -3.99 -19.95
N ASP A 49 -0.62 -4.05 -19.08
CA ASP A 49 -0.79 -3.57 -17.71
C ASP A 49 -0.96 -2.05 -17.67
N CYS A 50 -0.34 -1.31 -18.59
CA CYS A 50 -0.52 0.14 -18.72
C CYS A 50 -2.01 0.48 -18.96
N GLU A 51 -2.63 -0.20 -19.93
CA GLU A 51 -4.04 0.00 -20.25
C GLU A 51 -4.94 -0.45 -19.10
N GLN A 52 -4.66 -1.59 -18.46
CA GLN A 52 -5.45 -2.07 -17.32
C GLN A 52 -5.31 -1.16 -16.08
N MET A 53 -4.14 -0.59 -15.85
CA MET A 53 -3.85 0.24 -14.67
C MET A 53 -4.36 1.67 -14.82
N PHE A 54 -4.18 2.26 -16.00
CA PHE A 54 -4.36 3.69 -16.26
C PHE A 54 -5.45 4.00 -17.29
N ARG A 55 -5.97 3.00 -18.01
CA ARG A 55 -6.93 3.13 -19.13
C ARG A 55 -6.38 3.86 -20.35
N PHE A 56 -5.06 3.97 -20.47
CA PHE A 56 -4.36 4.59 -21.59
C PHE A 56 -3.23 3.70 -22.09
N GLN A 57 -2.90 3.82 -23.38
CA GLN A 57 -1.76 3.12 -23.96
C GLN A 57 -0.45 3.82 -23.60
N LYS A 58 0.66 3.08 -23.61
CA LYS A 58 1.98 3.64 -23.27
C LYS A 58 2.36 4.85 -24.14
N GLN A 59 2.03 4.81 -25.42
CA GLN A 59 2.29 5.90 -26.37
C GLN A 59 1.52 7.19 -26.07
N ASP A 60 0.37 7.08 -25.38
CA ASP A 60 -0.46 8.23 -25.04
C ASP A 60 0.00 8.91 -23.75
N MET A 61 0.80 8.22 -22.92
CA MET A 61 1.26 8.75 -21.64
C MET A 61 2.16 9.97 -21.81
N ASP A 62 3.08 9.95 -22.78
CA ASP A 62 3.93 11.11 -23.07
C ASP A 62 3.10 12.29 -23.60
N ARG A 63 2.09 12.02 -24.44
CA ARG A 63 1.16 13.03 -24.95
C ARG A 63 0.29 13.62 -23.84
N LEU A 64 -0.17 12.79 -22.91
CA LEU A 64 -0.93 13.21 -21.73
C LEU A 64 -0.09 14.11 -20.83
N LEU A 65 1.17 13.76 -20.60
CA LEU A 65 2.09 14.55 -19.80
C LEU A 65 2.26 15.96 -20.36
N GLU A 66 2.43 16.09 -21.68
CA GLU A 66 2.50 17.37 -22.38
C GLU A 66 1.16 18.13 -22.35
N ALA A 67 0.04 17.44 -22.61
CA ALA A 67 -1.29 18.04 -22.63
C ALA A 67 -1.74 18.57 -21.27
N LEU A 68 -1.39 17.87 -20.18
CA LEU A 68 -1.66 18.26 -18.80
C LEU A 68 -0.62 19.26 -18.25
N GLN A 69 0.41 19.60 -19.04
CA GLN A 69 1.48 20.53 -18.67
C GLN A 69 2.15 20.17 -17.33
N ILE A 70 2.30 18.86 -17.07
CA ILE A 70 2.91 18.36 -15.84
C ILE A 70 4.41 18.65 -15.89
N PRO A 71 5.01 19.24 -14.83
CA PRO A 71 6.43 19.51 -14.81
C PRO A 71 7.24 18.20 -14.83
N ASP A 72 8.41 18.22 -15.47
CA ASP A 72 9.29 17.05 -15.60
C ASP A 72 9.64 16.40 -14.25
N SER A 73 9.78 17.24 -13.22
CA SER A 73 9.97 16.80 -11.84
C SER A 73 9.35 17.77 -10.86
N TYR A 74 8.96 17.25 -9.70
CA TYR A 74 8.46 18.00 -8.58
C TYR A 74 9.17 17.57 -7.30
N THR A 75 9.62 18.54 -6.52
CA THR A 75 10.18 18.30 -5.20
C THR A 75 9.17 18.77 -4.16
N SER A 76 8.64 17.83 -3.37
CA SER A 76 7.78 18.13 -2.24
C SER A 76 8.55 18.88 -1.16
N HIS A 77 7.83 19.61 -0.31
CA HIS A 77 8.37 20.29 0.88
C HIS A 77 9.11 19.34 1.83
N GLN A 78 8.79 18.04 1.80
CA GLN A 78 9.45 17.00 2.60
C GLN A 78 10.74 16.47 1.95
N GLY A 79 11.15 17.03 0.81
CA GLY A 79 12.34 16.59 0.06
C GLY A 79 12.09 15.40 -0.87
N SER A 80 10.88 14.83 -0.89
CA SER A 80 10.51 13.77 -1.82
C SER A 80 10.45 14.30 -3.25
N VAL A 81 11.27 13.73 -4.12
CA VAL A 81 11.27 14.02 -5.57
C VAL A 81 10.33 13.05 -6.28
N PHE A 82 9.44 13.60 -7.09
CA PHE A 82 8.53 12.88 -7.98
C PHE A 82 8.87 13.26 -9.42
N THR A 83 8.84 12.28 -10.32
CA THR A 83 8.88 12.58 -11.75
C THR A 83 7.49 12.97 -12.24
N GLY A 84 7.42 13.77 -13.31
CA GLY A 84 6.14 14.12 -13.95
C GLY A 84 5.35 12.87 -14.35
N MET A 85 6.05 11.86 -14.88
CA MET A 85 5.46 10.58 -15.26
C MET A 85 4.95 9.77 -14.05
N GLU A 86 5.72 9.70 -12.96
CA GLU A 86 5.27 9.06 -11.70
C GLU A 86 3.99 9.72 -11.18
N SER A 87 3.96 11.05 -11.20
CA SER A 87 2.81 11.84 -10.74
C SER A 87 1.58 11.62 -11.63
N LEU A 88 1.79 11.57 -12.95
CA LEU A 88 0.74 11.23 -13.93
C LEU A 88 0.19 9.82 -13.70
N MET A 89 1.04 8.82 -13.51
CA MET A 89 0.61 7.44 -13.23
C MET A 89 -0.20 7.35 -11.94
N ILE A 90 0.20 8.06 -10.88
CA ILE A 90 -0.55 8.13 -9.60
C ILE A 90 -1.93 8.75 -9.85
N LEU A 91 -2.00 9.88 -10.58
CA LEU A 91 -3.25 10.53 -10.95
C LEU A 91 -4.17 9.58 -11.72
N LEU A 92 -3.69 9.01 -12.82
CA LEU A 92 -4.48 8.14 -13.68
C LEU A 92 -4.97 6.89 -12.94
N ARG A 93 -4.13 6.33 -12.06
CA ARG A 93 -4.52 5.18 -11.24
C ARG A 93 -5.65 5.55 -10.27
N ARG A 94 -5.66 6.77 -9.75
CA ARG A 94 -6.72 7.27 -8.87
C ARG A 94 -8.02 7.57 -9.62
N LEU A 95 -7.93 8.01 -10.87
CA LEU A 95 -9.10 8.33 -11.71
C LEU A 95 -9.70 7.09 -12.40
N SER A 96 -8.91 6.05 -12.64
CA SER A 96 -9.38 4.84 -13.32
C SER A 96 -10.47 4.11 -12.53
N TYR A 97 -10.32 3.99 -11.21
CA TYR A 97 -11.28 3.35 -10.31
C TYR A 97 -11.12 3.93 -8.90
N PRO A 98 -12.15 3.87 -8.03
CA PRO A 98 -12.03 4.26 -6.64
C PRO A 98 -11.01 3.36 -5.91
N ASN A 99 -9.74 3.77 -5.97
CA ASN A 99 -8.62 3.13 -5.28
C ASN A 99 -8.33 3.91 -3.99
N ARG A 100 -7.99 3.24 -2.89
CA ARG A 100 -7.53 3.90 -1.66
C ARG A 100 -6.04 4.17 -1.74
N TRP A 101 -5.55 5.11 -0.94
CA TRP A 101 -4.10 5.41 -0.93
C TRP A 101 -3.30 4.21 -0.42
N CYS A 102 -3.82 3.49 0.57
CA CYS A 102 -3.23 2.26 1.10
C CYS A 102 -2.97 1.20 0.02
N ASP A 103 -3.85 1.09 -0.97
CA ASP A 103 -3.73 0.08 -2.04
C ASP A 103 -2.65 0.46 -3.06
N LEU A 104 -2.30 1.75 -3.13
CA LEU A 104 -1.29 2.28 -4.04
C LEU A 104 0.12 2.28 -3.42
N VAL A 105 0.24 2.26 -2.10
CA VAL A 105 1.53 2.17 -1.37
C VAL A 105 2.40 1.00 -1.87
N PRO A 106 1.91 -0.26 -1.94
CA PRO A 106 2.73 -1.37 -2.43
C PRO A 106 3.01 -1.32 -3.94
N ILE A 107 2.23 -0.54 -4.71
CA ILE A 107 2.41 -0.43 -6.16
C ILE A 107 3.49 0.60 -6.49
N PHE A 108 3.42 1.77 -5.86
CA PHE A 108 4.31 2.90 -6.17
C PHE A 108 5.52 2.99 -5.23
N GLY A 109 5.54 2.24 -4.13
CA GLY A 109 6.64 2.28 -3.18
C GLY A 109 6.75 3.62 -2.43
N ARG A 110 5.62 4.31 -2.26
CA ARG A 110 5.52 5.63 -1.61
C ARG A 110 4.52 5.57 -0.47
N THR A 111 4.73 6.42 0.52
CA THR A 111 3.78 6.55 1.64
C THR A 111 2.46 7.17 1.18
N GLU A 112 1.36 6.94 1.91
CA GLU A 112 0.06 7.54 1.55
C GLU A 112 0.10 9.08 1.44
N PRO A 113 0.77 9.82 2.36
CA PRO A 113 0.86 11.27 2.25
C PRO A 113 1.61 11.71 0.98
N GLU A 114 2.67 11.01 0.59
CA GLU A 114 3.40 11.27 -0.64
C GLU A 114 2.54 11.11 -1.88
N LEU A 115 1.72 10.05 -1.92
CA LEU A 115 0.79 9.82 -3.03
C LEU A 115 -0.29 10.90 -3.10
N SER A 116 -0.84 11.32 -1.96
CA SER A 116 -1.80 12.43 -1.91
C SER A 116 -1.17 13.73 -2.39
N MET A 117 0.06 14.06 -1.95
CA MET A 117 0.78 15.25 -2.39
C MET A 117 1.04 15.25 -3.90
N ALA A 118 1.44 14.11 -4.46
CA ALA A 118 1.65 13.98 -5.91
C ALA A 118 0.34 14.23 -6.69
N PHE A 119 -0.78 13.70 -6.19
CA PHE A 119 -2.09 13.92 -6.78
C PHE A 119 -2.54 15.39 -6.70
N ASP A 120 -2.45 15.99 -5.51
CA ASP A 120 -2.84 17.38 -5.29
C ASP A 120 -1.98 18.33 -6.13
N MET A 121 -0.69 18.06 -6.28
CA MET A 121 0.21 18.85 -7.12
C MET A 121 -0.22 18.87 -8.60
N VAL A 122 -0.67 17.73 -9.12
CA VAL A 122 -1.10 17.66 -10.53
C VAL A 122 -2.45 18.34 -10.72
N ILE A 123 -3.37 18.26 -9.76
CA ILE A 123 -4.71 18.87 -9.87
C ILE A 123 -4.68 20.37 -9.55
N MET A 124 -4.02 20.80 -8.47
CA MET A 124 -4.00 22.20 -8.02
C MET A 124 -3.12 23.12 -8.86
N LYS A 125 -2.51 22.61 -9.94
CA LYS A 125 -1.71 23.41 -10.86
C LYS A 125 -2.55 24.23 -11.86
N HIS A 126 -3.88 24.12 -11.80
CA HIS A 126 -4.86 24.93 -12.55
C HIS A 126 -5.82 25.66 -11.59
#